data_AF-A0A840KC38-F1
#
_entry.id   AF-A0A840KC38-F1
#
_cell.length_a   1.000
_cell.length_b   1.000
_cell.length_c   1.000
_cell.angle_alpha   90.00
_cell.angle_beta   90.00
_cell.angle_gamma   90.00
#
_symmetry.space_group_name_H-M   'P 1'
#
loop_
_entity.id
_entity.type
_entity.pdbx_description
1 polymer ?
#
loop_
_entity_poly.entity_id
_entity_poly.type
_entity_poly.pdbx_seq_one_letter_code
_entity_poly.pdbx_strand_id
1 'polypeptide(L)'
;MKKNYFSVLFMYVFLNVSAQEIFWQKDIRSGTQDFLSQVTTTIDHQYLVTGSSIQAGSQKMGAGSSTLGSQPSNPPTQNNGYDFHLVKLNQQGEEVWGKYLSGQNHDFLATTIATQEGGFLLAG
;
A
#
# COMPACT_ATOMS: atom_id res chain seq x y z
N MET A 1 -40.35 -45.57 22.76
CA MET A 1 -39.18 -45.14 21.98
C MET A 1 -38.90 -43.66 22.30
N LYS A 2 -38.07 -43.36 23.31
CA LYS A 2 -37.71 -41.98 23.66
C LYS A 2 -36.57 -41.54 22.74
N LYS A 3 -36.81 -40.50 21.95
CA LYS A 3 -35.88 -40.03 20.91
C LYS A 3 -34.84 -39.09 21.51
N ASN A 4 -33.56 -39.37 21.25
CA ASN A 4 -32.38 -38.73 21.86
C ASN A 4 -32.05 -37.33 21.30
N TYR A 5 -33.06 -36.47 21.13
CA TYR A 5 -32.86 -35.13 20.53
C TYR A 5 -32.05 -34.18 21.41
N PHE A 6 -32.03 -34.41 22.73
CA PHE A 6 -31.33 -33.55 23.68
C PHE A 6 -29.81 -33.62 23.52
N SER A 7 -29.28 -34.79 23.19
CA SER A 7 -27.83 -34.98 22.98
C SER A 7 -27.34 -34.32 21.69
N VAL A 8 -28.18 -34.30 20.64
CA VAL A 8 -27.87 -33.61 19.39
C VAL A 8 -27.86 -32.09 19.62
N LEU A 9 -28.84 -31.57 20.36
CA LEU A 9 -28.89 -30.14 20.70
C LEU A 9 -27.66 -29.71 21.51
N PHE A 10 -27.23 -30.53 22.47
CA PHE A 10 -26.03 -30.25 23.28
C PHE A 10 -24.74 -30.26 22.42
N MET A 11 -24.66 -31.15 21.42
CA MET A 11 -23.50 -31.23 20.52
C MET A 11 -23.37 -30.00 19.59
N TYR A 12 -24.48 -29.36 19.22
CA TYR A 12 -24.47 -28.15 18.38
C TYR A 12 -24.07 -26.87 19.14
N VAL A 13 -24.25 -26.82 20.47
CA VAL A 13 -23.98 -25.62 21.28
C VAL A 13 -22.47 -25.37 21.50
N PHE A 14 -21.59 -26.35 21.22
CA PHE A 14 -20.14 -26.19 21.39
C PHE A 14 -19.36 -25.82 20.13
N LEU A 15 -20.04 -25.57 19.01
CA LEU A 15 -19.41 -25.01 17.81
C LEU A 15 -19.15 -23.52 18.03
N ASN A 16 -18.13 -23.22 18.84
CA ASN A 16 -17.56 -21.89 18.92
C ASN A 16 -16.85 -21.61 17.58
N VAL A 17 -17.46 -20.77 16.76
CA VAL A 17 -16.80 -20.17 15.60
C VAL A 17 -15.75 -19.22 16.15
N SER A 18 -14.48 -19.65 16.23
CA SER A 18 -13.38 -18.74 16.47
C SER A 18 -13.05 -18.02 15.16
N ALA A 19 -13.16 -16.70 15.17
CA ALA A 19 -12.47 -15.87 14.18
C ALA A 19 -11.01 -15.67 14.63
N GLN A 20 -10.12 -15.40 13.68
CA GLN A 20 -8.80 -14.89 14.06
C GLN A 20 -8.95 -13.51 14.71
N GLU A 21 -8.19 -13.28 15.78
CA GLU A 21 -8.13 -11.97 16.41
C GLU A 21 -7.35 -10.99 15.52
N ILE A 22 -7.85 -9.75 15.41
CA ILE A 22 -7.15 -8.67 14.72
C ILE A 22 -6.05 -8.17 15.66
N PHE A 23 -4.80 -8.42 15.31
CA PHE A 23 -3.66 -7.99 16.13
C PHE A 23 -3.46 -6.46 16.07
N TRP A 24 -3.57 -5.85 14.89
CA TRP A 24 -3.63 -4.40 14.71
C TRP A 24 -4.33 -4.02 13.40
N GLN A 25 -4.77 -2.77 13.31
CA GLN A 25 -5.30 -2.14 12.10
C GLN A 25 -4.81 -0.70 12.03
N LYS A 26 -4.37 -0.24 10.86
CA LYS A 26 -3.98 1.16 10.60
C LYS A 26 -4.46 1.65 9.25
N ASP A 27 -4.79 2.93 9.20
CA ASP A 27 -5.05 3.65 7.95
C ASP A 27 -3.74 4.29 7.48
N ILE A 28 -3.38 4.06 6.21
CA ILE A 28 -2.30 4.78 5.55
C ILE A 28 -2.93 5.92 4.77
N ARG A 29 -2.62 7.16 5.14
CA ARG A 29 -3.21 8.35 4.50
C ARG A 29 -2.52 8.61 3.16
N SER A 30 -3.33 8.85 2.12
CA SER A 30 -2.87 9.43 0.86
C SER A 30 -3.44 10.83 0.68
N GLY A 31 -2.81 11.61 -0.20
CA GLY A 31 -3.18 13.02 -0.42
C GLY A 31 -4.50 13.20 -1.14
N THR A 32 -4.83 12.32 -2.08
CA THR A 32 -6.06 12.40 -2.88
C THR A 32 -6.57 11.03 -3.29
N GLN A 33 -5.98 10.43 -4.33
CA GLN A 33 -6.31 9.12 -4.87
C GLN A 33 -5.15 8.16 -4.64
N ASP A 34 -5.48 6.94 -4.25
CA ASP A 34 -4.53 5.84 -4.11
C ASP A 34 -5.18 4.52 -4.56
N PHE A 35 -4.33 3.56 -4.86
CA PHE A 35 -4.70 2.17 -4.93
C PHE A 35 -3.54 1.30 -4.44
N LEU A 36 -3.89 0.20 -3.78
CA LEU A 36 -2.94 -0.80 -3.29
C LEU A 36 -2.59 -1.78 -4.42
N SER A 37 -1.31 -2.00 -4.66
CA SER A 37 -0.85 -3.05 -5.58
C SER A 37 -0.46 -4.31 -4.82
N GLN A 38 0.30 -4.19 -3.73
CA GLN A 38 0.81 -5.35 -3.00
C GLN A 38 1.20 -5.05 -1.55
N VAL A 39 1.00 -6.04 -0.68
CA VAL A 39 1.61 -6.11 0.66
C VAL A 39 2.61 -7.26 0.66
N THR A 40 3.86 -6.97 1.01
CA THR A 40 4.96 -7.95 1.00
C THR A 40 5.59 -8.04 2.37
N THR A 41 5.65 -9.24 2.93
CA THR A 41 6.40 -9.50 4.17
C THR A 41 7.89 -9.58 3.87
N THR A 42 8.70 -8.92 4.69
CA THR A 42 10.17 -8.93 4.58
C THR A 42 10.78 -10.05 5.43
N ILE A 43 12.07 -10.33 5.24
CA ILE A 43 12.77 -11.40 5.97
C ILE A 43 12.81 -11.17 7.49
N ASP A 44 12.80 -9.90 7.92
CA ASP A 44 12.69 -9.46 9.32
C ASP A 44 11.23 -9.41 9.82
N HIS A 45 10.30 -10.00 9.08
CA HIS A 45 8.87 -10.13 9.41
C HIS A 45 8.17 -8.77 9.55
N GLN A 46 8.70 -7.76 8.89
CA GLN A 46 8.06 -6.46 8.72
C GLN A 46 7.19 -6.49 7.45
N TYR A 47 6.49 -5.39 7.18
CA TYR A 47 5.59 -5.29 6.05
C TYR A 47 6.02 -4.16 5.14
N LEU A 48 6.02 -4.40 3.83
CA LEU A 48 6.09 -3.35 2.82
C LEU A 48 4.73 -3.29 2.11
N VAL A 49 4.04 -2.17 2.29
CA VAL A 49 2.79 -1.84 1.61
C VAL A 49 3.13 -0.97 0.41
N THR A 50 2.71 -1.37 -0.77
CA THR A 50 3.09 -0.71 -2.02
C THR A 50 1.89 -0.53 -2.94
N GLY A 51 1.83 0.62 -3.60
CA GLY A 51 0.80 0.96 -4.56
C GLY A 51 1.21 2.19 -5.34
N SER A 52 0.23 2.90 -5.90
CA SER A 52 0.45 4.27 -6.37
C SER A 52 -0.53 5.23 -5.75
N SER A 53 -0.07 6.45 -5.54
CA SER A 53 -0.91 7.55 -5.07
C SER A 53 -0.43 8.87 -5.66
N ILE A 54 -1.30 9.87 -5.62
CA ILE A 54 -0.93 11.25 -5.96
C ILE A 54 -0.42 11.92 -4.68
N GLN A 55 0.84 12.37 -4.70
CA GLN A 55 1.47 13.01 -3.55
C GLN A 55 0.82 14.36 -3.22
N ALA A 56 0.34 14.56 -2.00
CA ALA A 56 -0.14 15.87 -1.54
C ALA A 56 1.01 16.88 -1.59
N GLY A 57 0.85 17.95 -2.39
CA GLY A 57 1.88 18.96 -2.62
C GLY A 57 2.53 18.91 -4.01
N SER A 58 2.23 17.90 -4.84
CA SER A 58 2.65 17.88 -6.26
C SER A 58 1.95 18.96 -7.08
N GLN A 59 0.78 19.43 -6.64
CA GLN A 59 -0.02 20.48 -7.31
C GLN A 59 0.71 21.82 -7.41
N LYS A 60 1.61 21.95 -8.38
CA LYS A 60 1.84 23.22 -9.06
C LYS A 60 0.91 23.26 -10.27
N MET A 61 -0.06 24.16 -10.21
CA MET A 61 -0.93 24.48 -11.34
C MET A 61 -0.09 24.84 -12.56
N GLY A 62 -0.40 24.20 -13.68
CA GLY A 62 0.10 24.57 -15.01
C GLY A 62 -1.02 24.41 -16.02
N ALA A 63 -1.99 25.32 -15.98
CA ALA A 63 -2.78 25.63 -17.16
C ALA A 63 -1.82 26.07 -18.29
N GLY A 64 -2.10 25.68 -19.52
CA GLY A 64 -1.15 25.70 -20.65
C GLY A 64 -0.25 26.94 -20.77
N SER A 65 1.01 26.71 -21.13
CA SER A 65 1.88 27.74 -21.69
C SER A 65 2.87 27.12 -22.67
N SER A 66 2.60 27.36 -23.95
CA SER A 66 3.58 27.30 -25.03
C SER A 66 4.76 28.23 -24.73
N THR A 67 5.99 27.72 -24.69
CA THR A 67 7.17 28.54 -24.97
C THR A 67 8.20 27.73 -25.75
N LEU A 68 8.32 28.07 -27.05
CA LEU A 68 9.58 28.02 -27.79
C LEU A 68 10.66 28.71 -26.94
N GLY A 69 11.80 28.08 -26.69
CA GLY A 69 12.95 28.76 -26.08
C GLY A 69 13.84 27.85 -25.26
N SER A 70 15.02 27.57 -25.80
CA SER A 70 16.17 26.94 -25.15
C SER A 70 16.56 27.59 -23.83
N GLN A 71 16.53 26.82 -22.73
CA GLN A 71 17.34 27.03 -21.51
C GLN A 71 17.37 25.72 -20.70
N PRO A 72 18.53 25.16 -20.30
CA PRO A 72 18.59 23.93 -19.50
C PRO A 72 18.66 24.27 -18.01
N SER A 73 17.53 24.55 -17.36
CA SER A 73 17.50 24.72 -15.90
C SER A 73 16.09 24.69 -15.27
N ASN A 74 15.21 23.79 -15.73
CA ASN A 74 13.99 23.51 -14.95
C ASN A 74 14.27 22.33 -14.00
N PRO A 75 13.97 22.43 -12.68
CA PRO A 75 13.81 21.22 -11.88
C PRO A 75 12.77 20.33 -12.58
N PRO A 76 12.89 18.99 -12.52
CA PRO A 76 11.93 18.12 -13.18
C PRO A 76 10.53 18.57 -12.74
N THR A 77 9.72 18.98 -13.70
CA THR A 77 8.32 19.31 -13.47
C THR A 77 7.68 18.07 -12.88
N GLN A 78 7.50 18.08 -11.55
CA GLN A 78 6.90 16.96 -10.84
C GLN A 78 5.52 16.74 -11.45
N ASN A 79 5.28 15.51 -11.88
CA ASN A 79 4.02 15.16 -12.50
C ASN A 79 2.90 15.36 -11.44
N ASN A 80 1.74 15.90 -11.85
CA ASN A 80 0.56 16.01 -10.97
C ASN A 80 -0.23 14.68 -10.93
N GLY A 81 0.43 13.58 -11.23
CA GLY A 81 -0.13 12.28 -11.52
C GLY A 81 0.13 11.25 -10.43
N TYR A 82 0.00 9.98 -10.81
CA TYR A 82 0.28 8.87 -9.90
C TYR A 82 1.78 8.65 -9.83
N ASP A 83 2.25 8.45 -8.61
CA ASP A 83 3.63 8.08 -8.30
C ASP A 83 3.60 6.75 -7.54
N PHE A 84 4.68 5.96 -7.60
CA PHE A 84 4.78 4.77 -6.75
C PHE A 84 4.84 5.25 -5.30
N HIS A 85 4.00 4.66 -4.45
CA HIS A 85 3.94 4.96 -3.03
C HIS A 85 4.26 3.69 -2.23
N LEU A 86 5.35 3.76 -1.46
CA LEU A 86 5.86 2.66 -0.67
C LEU A 86 5.86 3.05 0.80
N VAL A 87 5.34 2.19 1.66
CA VAL A 87 5.31 2.38 3.11
C VAL A 87 5.81 1.10 3.78
N LYS A 88 6.93 1.19 4.49
CA LYS A 88 7.42 0.09 5.33
C LYS A 88 6.86 0.24 6.74
N LEU A 89 6.24 -0.81 7.24
CA LEU A 89 5.70 -0.91 8.60
C LEU A 89 6.48 -1.94 9.41
N ASN A 90 6.67 -1.67 10.71
CA ASN A 90 7.18 -2.67 11.64
C ASN A 90 6.11 -3.74 11.97
N GLN A 91 6.47 -4.71 12.80
CA GLN A 91 5.58 -5.81 13.20
C GLN A 91 4.29 -5.34 13.91
N GLN A 92 4.34 -4.17 14.56
CA GLN A 92 3.23 -3.53 15.27
C GLN A 92 2.37 -2.65 14.35
N GLY A 93 2.67 -2.60 13.05
CA GLY A 93 1.97 -1.76 12.08
C GLY A 93 2.33 -0.28 12.15
N GLU A 94 3.45 0.07 12.79
CA GLU A 94 3.94 1.45 12.83
C GLU A 94 4.85 1.73 11.63
N GLU A 95 4.71 2.92 11.05
CA GLU A 95 5.53 3.33 9.92
C GLU A 95 7.00 3.47 10.33
N VAL A 96 7.86 2.76 9.61
CA VAL A 96 9.32 2.89 9.69
C VAL A 96 9.79 3.96 8.71
N TRP A 97 9.24 3.93 7.48
CA TRP A 97 9.46 4.97 6.47
C TRP A 97 8.40 4.92 5.37
N GLY A 98 8.19 6.06 4.71
CA GLY A 98 7.44 6.22 3.47
C GLY A 98 8.32 6.79 2.35
N LYS A 99 8.09 6.36 1.11
CA LYS A 99 8.79 6.85 -0.09
C LYS A 99 7.84 7.00 -1.27
N TYR A 100 8.07 8.06 -2.04
CA TYR A 100 7.53 8.25 -3.37
C TYR A 100 8.63 8.04 -4.40
N LEU A 101 8.35 7.26 -5.45
CA LEU A 101 9.24 7.09 -6.60
C LEU A 101 8.46 7.47 -7.86
N SER A 102 9.03 8.38 -8.64
CA SER A 102 8.35 8.91 -9.83
C SER A 102 9.31 9.38 -10.91
N GLY A 103 8.80 9.37 -12.13
CA GLY A 103 9.34 10.01 -13.31
C GLY A 103 8.54 11.27 -13.67
N GLN A 104 8.58 11.62 -14.95
CA GLN A 104 7.94 12.84 -15.46
C GLN A 104 6.46 12.66 -15.81
N ASN A 105 5.94 11.42 -15.81
CA ASN A 105 4.58 11.07 -16.19
C ASN A 105 3.93 10.25 -15.07
N HIS A 106 2.69 9.81 -15.28
CA HIS A 106 2.04 8.90 -14.33
C HIS A 106 2.76 7.55 -14.29
N ASP A 107 3.13 7.13 -13.09
CA ASP A 107 3.81 5.87 -12.78
C ASP A 107 2.89 4.98 -11.92
N PHE A 108 2.50 3.84 -12.49
CA PHE A 108 1.61 2.88 -11.86
C PHE A 108 2.41 1.65 -11.42
N LEU A 109 2.52 1.41 -10.11
CA LEU A 109 3.23 0.25 -9.60
C LEU A 109 2.41 -1.01 -9.87
N ALA A 110 2.98 -1.99 -10.57
CA ALA A 110 2.34 -3.27 -10.84
C ALA A 110 2.67 -4.33 -9.77
N THR A 111 3.94 -4.44 -9.35
CA THR A 111 4.37 -5.48 -8.40
C THR A 111 5.63 -5.09 -7.63
N THR A 112 5.78 -5.71 -6.46
CA THR A 112 6.94 -5.57 -5.58
C THR A 112 7.40 -6.94 -5.11
N ILE A 113 8.71 -7.19 -5.00
CA ILE A 113 9.23 -8.42 -4.39
C ILE A 113 10.30 -8.05 -3.36
N ALA A 114 10.23 -8.65 -2.18
CA ALA A 114 11.31 -8.56 -1.19
C ALA A 114 12.44 -9.52 -1.56
N THR A 115 13.66 -9.02 -1.50
CA THR A 115 14.88 -9.79 -1.80
C THR A 115 15.45 -10.42 -0.52
N GLN A 116 16.28 -11.46 -0.65
CA GLN A 116 16.83 -12.18 0.49
C GLN A 116 17.86 -11.35 1.28
N GLU A 117 18.53 -10.43 0.59
CA GLU A 117 19.46 -9.45 1.13
C GLU A 117 18.76 -8.28 1.85
N GLY A 118 17.42 -8.26 1.90
CA GLY A 118 16.63 -7.25 2.62
C GLY A 118 16.27 -6.00 1.79
N GLY A 119 16.60 -5.98 0.50
CA GLY A 119 16.16 -4.98 -0.46
C GLY A 119 14.81 -5.32 -1.11
N PHE A 120 14.42 -4.52 -2.11
CA PHE A 120 13.16 -4.67 -2.84
C PHE A 120 13.35 -4.48 -4.34
N LEU A 121 12.64 -5.29 -5.13
CA LEU A 121 12.46 -5.10 -6.57
C LEU A 121 11.06 -4.54 -6.82
N LEU A 122 10.97 -3.53 -7.68
CA LEU A 122 9.74 -2.83 -8.04
C LEU A 122 9.59 -2.85 -9.55
N ALA A 123 8.38 -3.08 -10.04
CA ALA A 123 8.06 -2.99 -11.46
C ALA A 123 6.67 -2.37 -11.65
N GLY A 124 6.54 -1.56 -12.71
CA GLY A 124 5.32 -0.87 -13.11
C GLY A 124 5.35 -0.54 -14.60
#